data_AF-A0A6N7V7D3-F1
#
_entry.id   AF-A0A6N7V7D3-F1
#
_cell.length_a   1.000
_cell.length_b   1.000
_cell.length_c   1.000
_cell.angle_alpha   90.00
_cell.angle_beta   90.00
_cell.angle_gamma   90.00
#
_symmetry.space_group_name_H-M   'P 1'
#
loop_
_entity.id
_entity.type
_entity.pdbx_description
1 polymer ?
#
loop_
_entity_poly.entity_id
_entity_poly.type
_entity_poly.pdbx_seq_one_letter_code
_entity_poly.pdbx_strand_id
1 'polypeptide(L)'
;MLGLTATPDRADNGDIYKLCDYNIAYECDFRVGINNGWLVPFEYYGIYDDTDYSLIPWRSGKYDLEALENALVIEKRVDLVFKKYMEHRKKSTVGFCASVKHCEVMNQYFRKQGVKSEIIIGETPISKRQEIIGKFKEREVEVIFTVDIFNEGVDIPCIDTLLFLRPTLSYTIFIQQLGRGLRTFEGKDSVRVLDFVGNYKGAELRPLFLTGNYKKGKGVINTTDKEFLLPEGCSVELIEYFEKFKRKSIRQEELVKLDYKNLMETLERVPTLMDTYTFGEIPVHMYIKTFKCFPQYRDRVVEIFQTSDVRAGREDEKWFNIFFEK
;
A
#
# COMPACT_ATOMS: atom_id res chain seq x y z
N MET A 1 26.43 -8.44 -25.52
CA MET A 1 26.40 -7.46 -24.41
C MET A 1 25.55 -8.06 -23.30
N LEU A 2 26.00 -8.00 -22.04
CA LEU A 2 25.25 -8.50 -20.89
C LEU A 2 24.91 -7.30 -19.99
N GLY A 3 23.62 -7.05 -19.77
CA GLY A 3 23.14 -6.01 -18.87
C GLY A 3 22.61 -6.62 -17.57
N LEU A 4 22.90 -6.00 -16.43
CA LEU A 4 22.35 -6.36 -15.13
C LEU A 4 21.49 -5.19 -14.65
N THR A 5 20.23 -5.45 -14.32
CA THR A 5 19.31 -4.45 -13.75
C THR A 5 18.46 -5.10 -12.67
N ALA A 6 18.28 -4.39 -11.55
CA ALA A 6 17.35 -4.80 -10.50
C ALA A 6 15.89 -4.52 -10.90
N THR A 7 15.67 -3.66 -11.90
CA THR A 7 14.35 -3.20 -12.33
C THR A 7 14.37 -2.93 -13.83
N PRO A 8 13.95 -3.90 -14.65
CA PRO A 8 14.00 -3.76 -16.10
C PRO A 8 12.86 -2.86 -16.64
N ASP A 9 11.75 -2.76 -15.91
CA ASP A 9 10.64 -1.87 -16.22
C ASP A 9 10.91 -0.45 -15.69
N ARG A 10 11.45 0.40 -16.55
CA ARG A 10 11.66 1.83 -16.30
C ARG A 10 10.41 2.65 -16.66
N ALA A 11 10.11 3.67 -15.86
CA ALA A 11 8.97 4.58 -16.11
C ALA A 11 9.34 5.65 -17.16
N ASP A 12 10.62 5.95 -17.29
CA ASP A 12 11.23 6.65 -18.41
C ASP A 12 11.40 5.68 -19.57
N ASN A 13 10.94 6.05 -20.77
CA ASN A 13 10.90 5.29 -22.04
C ASN A 13 12.24 4.68 -22.55
N GLY A 14 13.27 4.56 -21.71
CA GLY A 14 14.50 3.82 -21.99
C GLY A 14 14.26 2.32 -21.86
N ASP A 15 13.93 1.67 -22.98
CA ASP A 15 13.74 0.24 -23.04
C ASP A 15 15.09 -0.50 -22.94
N ILE A 16 15.49 -0.88 -21.73
CA ILE A 16 16.72 -1.63 -21.49
C ILE A 16 16.67 -3.02 -22.14
N TYR A 17 15.47 -3.57 -22.37
CA TYR A 17 15.28 -4.80 -23.10
C TYR A 17 15.72 -4.61 -24.56
N LYS A 18 15.39 -3.46 -25.18
CA LYS A 18 15.85 -3.13 -26.54
C LYS A 18 17.38 -3.11 -26.67
N LEU A 19 18.11 -2.71 -25.64
CA LEU A 19 19.58 -2.73 -25.63
C LEU A 19 20.17 -4.15 -25.59
N CYS A 20 19.38 -5.13 -25.14
CA CYS A 20 19.78 -6.54 -25.05
C CYS A 20 18.97 -7.43 -26.03
N ASP A 21 18.47 -6.87 -27.14
CA ASP A 21 17.67 -7.56 -28.14
C ASP A 21 16.45 -8.31 -27.55
N TYR A 22 15.89 -7.78 -26.46
CA TYR A 22 14.79 -8.35 -25.68
C TYR A 22 15.08 -9.75 -25.11
N ASN A 23 16.35 -10.15 -25.06
CA ASN A 23 16.76 -11.42 -24.47
C ASN A 23 16.95 -11.28 -22.96
N ILE A 24 16.02 -11.83 -22.19
CA ILE A 24 16.14 -11.97 -20.74
C ILE A 24 16.84 -13.30 -20.45
N ALA A 25 18.11 -13.25 -20.06
CA ALA A 25 18.89 -14.45 -19.77
C ALA A 25 18.45 -15.14 -18.46
N TYR A 26 18.09 -14.34 -17.44
CA TYR A 26 17.65 -14.82 -16.14
C TYR A 26 16.93 -13.69 -15.38
N GLU A 27 15.86 -14.01 -14.67
CA GLU A 27 15.13 -13.11 -13.79
C GLU A 27 15.13 -13.68 -12.37
N CYS A 28 15.54 -12.87 -11.39
CA CYS A 28 15.58 -13.27 -9.99
C CYS A 28 14.86 -12.23 -9.14
N ASP A 29 13.68 -12.58 -8.66
CA ASP A 29 12.92 -11.76 -7.72
C ASP A 29 13.43 -11.94 -6.28
N PHE A 30 13.11 -11.00 -5.39
CA PHE A 30 13.46 -11.06 -3.96
C PHE A 30 12.90 -12.32 -3.30
N ARG A 31 11.76 -12.85 -3.76
CA ARG A 31 11.20 -14.14 -3.27
C ARG A 31 12.19 -15.29 -3.48
N VAL A 32 12.81 -15.35 -4.66
CA VAL A 32 13.86 -16.35 -4.96
C VAL A 32 15.08 -16.09 -4.08
N GLY A 33 15.48 -14.83 -3.93
CA GLY A 33 16.62 -14.46 -3.08
C GLY A 33 16.43 -14.85 -1.60
N ILE A 34 15.24 -14.64 -1.03
CA ILE A 34 14.94 -15.01 0.36
C ILE A 34 14.87 -16.54 0.51
N ASN A 35 14.13 -17.22 -0.36
CA ASN A 35 13.95 -18.68 -0.25
C ASN A 35 15.27 -19.47 -0.45
N ASN A 36 16.26 -18.89 -1.12
CA ASN A 36 17.61 -19.48 -1.27
C ASN A 36 18.61 -18.97 -0.22
N GLY A 37 18.19 -18.13 0.73
CA GLY A 37 19.07 -17.56 1.77
C GLY A 37 20.09 -16.53 1.26
N TRP A 38 19.93 -16.00 0.06
CA TRP A 38 20.76 -14.91 -0.48
C TRP A 38 20.35 -13.54 0.08
N LEU A 39 19.12 -13.44 0.55
CA LEU A 39 18.53 -12.29 1.22
C LEU A 39 17.96 -12.72 2.56
N VAL A 40 17.91 -11.80 3.52
CA VAL A 40 17.21 -12.02 4.80
C VAL A 40 15.70 -11.85 4.61
N PRO A 41 14.85 -12.59 5.36
CA PRO A 41 13.42 -12.37 5.35
C PRO A 41 13.04 -10.98 5.90
N PHE A 42 11.78 -10.58 5.69
CA PHE A 42 11.22 -9.34 6.24
C PHE A 42 10.09 -9.60 7.25
N GLU A 43 9.99 -8.70 8.23
CA GLU A 43 8.85 -8.56 9.13
C GLU A 43 8.14 -7.23 8.79
N TYR A 44 6.97 -7.31 8.16
CA TYR A 44 6.26 -6.14 7.67
C TYR A 44 5.10 -5.76 8.57
N TYR A 45 5.06 -4.51 9.01
CA TYR A 45 4.01 -3.93 9.83
C TYR A 45 3.34 -2.80 9.05
N GLY A 46 2.10 -3.03 8.60
CA GLY A 46 1.27 -1.99 8.01
C GLY A 46 0.54 -1.24 9.10
N ILE A 47 1.03 -0.05 9.38
CA ILE A 47 0.54 0.82 10.43
C ILE A 47 -0.50 1.75 9.82
N TYR A 48 -1.67 1.81 10.43
CA TYR A 48 -2.70 2.76 10.03
C TYR A 48 -2.24 4.22 10.24
N ASP A 49 -2.12 4.96 9.15
CA ASP A 49 -1.91 6.41 9.12
C ASP A 49 -3.26 7.10 8.89
N ASP A 50 -3.67 7.97 9.81
CA ASP A 50 -4.99 8.59 9.77
C ASP A 50 -5.07 9.85 8.90
N THR A 51 -3.96 10.21 8.24
CA THR A 51 -3.86 11.24 7.22
C THR A 51 -4.89 11.02 6.11
N ASP A 52 -5.64 12.06 5.76
CA ASP A 52 -6.65 12.00 4.70
C ASP A 52 -6.06 12.46 3.36
N TYR A 53 -5.61 11.49 2.58
CA TYR A 53 -5.03 11.70 1.25
C TYR A 53 -6.07 12.06 0.19
N SER A 54 -7.37 11.96 0.48
CA SER A 54 -8.44 12.37 -0.45
C SER A 54 -8.49 13.89 -0.63
N LEU A 55 -8.00 14.64 0.36
CA LEU A 55 -7.93 16.10 0.34
C LEU A 55 -6.70 16.62 -0.43
N ILE A 56 -5.76 15.75 -0.79
CA ILE A 56 -4.51 16.12 -1.45
C ILE A 56 -4.74 16.07 -2.97
N PRO A 57 -4.55 17.18 -3.71
CA PRO A 57 -4.78 17.21 -5.15
C PRO A 57 -3.96 16.16 -5.89
N TRP A 58 -4.59 15.52 -6.87
CA TRP A 58 -3.97 14.51 -7.72
C TRP A 58 -3.82 15.05 -9.15
N ARG A 59 -2.59 15.22 -9.61
CA ARG A 59 -2.26 15.84 -10.91
C ARG A 59 -1.22 15.00 -11.65
N SER A 60 -1.45 14.72 -12.93
CA SER A 60 -0.51 14.00 -13.80
C SER A 60 -0.01 12.68 -13.22
N GLY A 61 -0.90 11.90 -12.59
CA GLY A 61 -0.56 10.58 -12.05
C GLY A 61 0.20 10.59 -10.72
N LYS A 62 0.32 11.75 -10.05
CA LYS A 62 0.95 11.90 -8.74
C LYS A 62 0.19 12.86 -7.85
N TYR A 63 0.44 12.79 -6.55
CA TYR A 63 -0.02 13.81 -5.60
C TYR A 63 0.73 15.13 -5.83
N ASP A 64 0.04 16.24 -5.58
CA ASP A 64 0.66 17.54 -5.44
C ASP A 64 1.64 17.52 -4.27
N LEU A 65 2.93 17.82 -4.55
CA LEU A 65 4.02 17.57 -3.61
C LEU A 65 3.93 18.46 -2.37
N GLU A 66 3.54 19.72 -2.54
CA GLU A 66 3.45 20.68 -1.44
C GLU A 66 2.30 20.32 -0.50
N ALA A 67 1.12 20.02 -1.06
CA ALA A 67 -0.03 19.57 -0.27
C ALA A 67 0.26 18.24 0.44
N LEU A 68 0.95 17.30 -0.23
CA LEU A 68 1.37 16.04 0.36
C LEU A 68 2.34 16.24 1.52
N GLU A 69 3.37 17.06 1.31
CA GLU A 69 4.36 17.36 2.33
C GLU A 69 3.69 17.95 3.59
N ASN A 70 2.81 18.93 3.42
CA ASN A 70 2.10 19.56 4.54
C ASN A 70 1.24 18.56 5.32
N ALA A 71 0.63 17.57 4.65
CA ALA A 71 -0.12 16.51 5.31
C ALA A 71 0.78 15.55 6.09
N LEU A 72 1.98 15.25 5.59
CA LEU A 72 2.90 14.29 6.20
C LEU A 72 3.70 14.83 7.39
N VAL A 73 3.86 16.15 7.49
CA VAL A 73 4.62 16.83 8.56
C VAL A 73 3.75 17.25 9.75
N ILE A 74 2.46 16.89 9.77
CA ILE A 74 1.57 17.14 10.90
C ILE A 74 2.14 16.46 12.15
N GLU A 75 2.30 17.22 13.24
CA GLU A 75 2.96 16.75 14.47
C GLU A 75 2.37 15.45 15.02
N LYS A 76 1.04 15.32 15.02
CA LYS A 76 0.33 14.08 15.41
C LYS A 76 0.83 12.85 14.64
N ARG A 77 1.06 13.01 13.34
CA ARG A 77 1.55 11.93 12.47
C ARG A 77 3.03 11.65 12.74
N VAL A 78 3.85 12.69 12.88
CA VAL A 78 5.27 12.56 13.21
C VAL A 78 5.46 11.84 14.55
N ASP A 79 4.62 12.13 15.54
CA ASP A 79 4.60 11.44 16.83
C ASP A 79 4.19 9.96 16.70
N LEU A 80 3.14 9.66 15.91
CA LEU A 80 2.78 8.28 15.60
C LEU A 80 3.96 7.50 14.98
N VAL A 81 4.67 8.13 14.04
CA VAL A 81 5.86 7.53 13.41
C VAL A 81 6.94 7.24 14.43
N PHE A 82 7.26 8.22 15.28
CA PHE A 82 8.26 8.06 16.32
C PHE A 82 7.89 6.96 17.32
N LYS A 83 6.65 6.94 17.80
CA LYS A 83 6.16 5.92 18.73
C LYS A 83 6.31 4.52 18.16
N LYS A 84 5.84 4.31 16.93
CA LYS A 84 5.93 3.01 16.25
C LYS A 84 7.38 2.62 15.91
N TYR A 85 8.21 3.59 15.55
CA TYR A 85 9.65 3.38 15.46
C TYR A 85 10.21 2.89 16.79
N MET A 86 9.91 3.51 17.93
CA MET A 86 10.42 3.08 19.23
C MET A 86 9.95 1.68 19.64
N GLU A 87 8.70 1.32 19.33
CA GLU A 87 8.13 -0.01 19.58
C GLU A 87 8.85 -1.11 18.79
N HIS A 88 9.28 -0.81 17.57
CA HIS A 88 9.73 -1.81 16.61
C HIS A 88 11.17 -1.62 16.11
N ARG A 89 11.91 -0.59 16.50
CA ARG A 89 13.25 -0.33 15.94
C ARG A 89 14.22 -1.46 16.21
N LYS A 90 15.08 -1.73 15.23
CA LYS A 90 16.35 -2.42 15.43
C LYS A 90 17.49 -1.38 15.46
N LYS A 91 18.70 -1.70 14.99
CA LYS A 91 19.90 -0.91 15.24
C LYS A 91 20.16 0.17 14.18
N SER A 92 19.78 -0.07 12.92
CA SER A 92 20.17 0.74 11.77
C SER A 92 18.97 0.96 10.86
N THR A 93 18.39 2.15 10.95
CA THR A 93 17.11 2.48 10.33
C THR A 93 17.27 3.45 9.17
N VAL A 94 16.51 3.23 8.10
CA VAL A 94 16.36 4.22 7.02
C VAL A 94 14.89 4.58 6.82
N GLY A 95 14.59 5.88 6.82
CA GLY A 95 13.25 6.40 6.55
C GLY A 95 13.14 7.06 5.20
N PHE A 96 12.15 6.63 4.41
CA PHE A 96 11.86 7.15 3.07
C PHE A 96 10.76 8.22 3.13
N CYS A 97 11.17 9.46 2.97
CA CYS A 97 10.32 10.64 3.02
C CYS A 97 9.86 11.09 1.63
N ALA A 98 8.76 11.84 1.60
CA ALA A 98 8.19 12.38 0.36
C ALA A 98 9.04 13.51 -0.26
N SER A 99 9.76 14.27 0.56
CA SER A 99 10.49 15.47 0.14
C SER A 99 11.63 15.79 1.11
N VAL A 100 12.49 16.75 0.74
CA VAL A 100 13.59 17.24 1.58
C VAL A 100 13.06 17.84 2.88
N LYS A 101 12.04 18.70 2.81
CA LYS A 101 11.43 19.30 4.02
C LYS A 101 10.78 18.24 4.92
N HIS A 102 10.20 17.19 4.36
CA HIS A 102 9.75 16.05 5.17
C HIS A 102 10.92 15.34 5.88
N CYS A 103 12.07 15.13 5.23
CA CYS A 103 13.28 14.64 5.90
C CYS A 103 13.71 15.54 7.06
N GLU A 104 13.71 16.86 6.86
CA GLU A 104 14.11 17.85 7.87
C GLU A 104 13.23 17.79 9.11
N VAL A 105 11.91 17.77 8.94
CA VAL A 105 10.95 17.67 10.05
C VAL A 105 11.15 16.36 10.83
N MET A 106 11.25 15.23 10.13
CA MET A 106 11.45 13.92 10.76
C MET A 106 12.77 13.88 11.54
N ASN A 107 13.85 14.34 10.92
CA ASN A 107 15.17 14.40 11.55
C ASN A 107 15.18 15.31 12.78
N GLN A 108 14.58 16.50 12.67
CA GLN A 108 14.51 17.43 13.79
C GLN A 108 13.71 16.84 14.95
N TYR A 109 12.57 16.19 14.66
CA TYR A 109 11.76 15.54 15.68
C TYR A 109 12.53 14.41 16.38
N PHE A 110 13.14 13.51 15.61
CA PHE A 110 13.89 12.36 16.16
C PHE A 110 15.08 12.82 17.01
N ARG A 111 15.83 13.83 16.57
CA ARG A 111 16.94 14.41 17.35
C ARG A 111 16.46 15.07 18.63
N LYS A 112 15.33 15.77 18.62
CA LYS A 112 14.72 16.34 19.83
C LYS A 112 14.34 15.27 20.85
N GLN A 113 13.96 14.08 20.39
CA GLN A 113 13.68 12.90 21.23
C GLN A 113 14.94 12.10 21.62
N GLY A 114 16.14 12.60 21.28
CA GLY A 114 17.41 11.97 21.64
C GLY A 114 17.90 10.86 20.71
N VAL A 115 17.25 10.63 19.57
CA VAL A 115 17.71 9.66 18.57
C VAL A 115 18.80 10.29 17.69
N LYS A 116 19.90 9.58 17.49
CA LYS A 116 20.97 10.05 16.61
C LYS A 116 20.57 9.85 15.16
N SER A 117 20.04 10.90 14.52
CA SER A 117 19.62 10.84 13.12
C SER A 117 20.31 11.88 12.23
N GLU A 118 20.46 11.53 10.95
CA GLU A 118 21.04 12.37 9.91
C GLU A 118 20.18 12.32 8.62
N ILE A 119 20.43 13.25 7.71
CA ILE A 119 19.73 13.34 6.41
C ILE A 119 20.72 13.08 5.28
N ILE A 120 20.32 12.26 4.31
CA ILE A 120 21.03 12.10 3.05
C ILE A 120 20.06 12.33 1.89
N ILE A 121 20.33 13.36 1.09
CA ILE A 121 19.53 13.76 -0.08
C ILE A 121 20.44 13.98 -1.31
N GLY A 122 19.85 14.25 -2.47
CA GLY A 122 20.59 14.45 -3.72
C GLY A 122 21.68 15.53 -3.63
N GLU A 123 21.41 16.61 -2.90
CA GLU A 123 22.32 17.74 -2.70
C GLU A 123 23.41 17.48 -1.65
N THR A 124 23.34 16.38 -0.89
CA THR A 124 24.35 16.07 0.13
C THR A 124 25.71 15.77 -0.54
N PRO A 125 26.78 16.53 -0.22
CA PRO A 125 28.10 16.33 -0.81
C PRO A 125 28.63 14.90 -0.58
N ILE A 126 29.39 14.38 -1.54
CA ILE A 126 29.91 13.00 -1.50
C ILE A 126 30.73 12.72 -0.23
N SER A 127 31.60 13.65 0.17
CA SER A 127 32.41 13.52 1.38
C SER A 127 31.54 13.43 2.64
N LYS A 128 30.54 14.31 2.77
CA LYS A 128 29.61 14.31 3.91
C LYS A 128 28.75 13.05 3.94
N ARG A 129 28.29 12.60 2.77
CA ARG A 129 27.56 11.35 2.60
C ARG A 129 28.39 10.16 3.10
N GLN A 130 29.65 10.04 2.68
CA GLN A 130 30.55 8.98 3.13
C GLN A 130 30.79 9.02 4.65
N GLU A 131 30.96 10.21 5.23
CA GLU A 131 31.08 10.40 6.67
C GLU A 131 29.84 9.87 7.42
N ILE A 132 28.64 10.28 7.01
CA ILE A 132 27.38 9.85 7.63
C ILE A 132 27.22 8.33 7.51
N ILE A 133 27.53 7.75 6.34
CA ILE A 133 27.45 6.30 6.13
C ILE A 133 28.45 5.55 7.01
N GLY A 134 29.67 6.07 7.19
CA GLY A 134 30.67 5.51 8.11
C GLY A 134 30.12 5.43 9.53
N LYS A 135 29.64 6.56 10.04
CA LYS A 135 28.99 6.66 11.35
C LYS A 135 27.76 5.76 11.50
N PHE A 136 26.98 5.59 10.43
CA PHE A 136 25.82 4.70 10.40
C PHE A 136 26.22 3.21 10.48
N LYS A 137 27.29 2.81 9.81
CA LYS A 137 27.85 1.45 9.90
C LYS A 137 28.41 1.16 11.30
N GLU A 138 28.99 2.17 11.93
CA GLU A 138 29.50 2.11 13.32
C GLU A 138 28.40 2.28 14.38
N ARG A 139 27.14 2.49 13.97
CA ARG A 139 25.97 2.74 14.84
C ARG A 139 26.09 4.00 15.70
N GLU A 140 26.93 4.95 15.30
CA GLU A 140 26.92 6.31 15.85
C GLU A 140 25.72 7.12 15.34
N VAL A 141 25.19 6.77 14.17
CA VAL A 141 23.91 7.25 13.64
C VAL A 141 22.96 6.06 13.60
N GLU A 142 21.79 6.21 14.24
CA GLU A 142 20.74 5.18 14.33
C GLU A 142 19.77 5.26 13.16
N VAL A 143 19.49 6.47 12.65
CA VAL A 143 18.48 6.72 11.62
C VAL A 143 19.00 7.63 10.52
N ILE A 144 18.81 7.24 9.27
CA ILE A 144 19.01 8.13 8.11
C ILE A 144 17.64 8.41 7.47
N PHE A 145 17.29 9.69 7.31
CA PHE A 145 16.14 10.09 6.50
C PHE A 145 16.57 10.50 5.10
N THR A 146 15.80 10.08 4.10
CA THR A 146 16.11 10.30 2.69
C THR A 146 14.85 10.34 1.84
N VAL A 147 14.88 11.03 0.71
CA VAL A 147 13.76 11.02 -0.26
C VAL A 147 13.84 9.78 -1.14
N ASP A 148 15.01 9.57 -1.72
CA ASP A 148 15.33 8.41 -2.53
C ASP A 148 16.77 7.99 -2.21
N ILE A 149 16.91 6.74 -1.78
CA ILE A 149 18.21 6.17 -1.43
C ILE A 149 19.04 6.04 -2.71
N PHE A 150 20.15 6.79 -2.74
CA PHE A 150 21.33 6.59 -3.58
C PHE A 150 21.05 6.15 -5.01
N ASN A 151 20.91 7.14 -5.89
CA ASN A 151 21.23 6.96 -7.29
C ASN A 151 22.67 6.44 -7.38
N GLU A 152 22.77 5.17 -7.80
CA GLU A 152 23.94 4.41 -8.22
C GLU A 152 25.21 4.53 -7.34
N GLY A 153 25.41 3.58 -6.41
CA GLY A 153 26.77 3.23 -5.93
C GLY A 153 26.98 3.04 -4.43
N VAL A 154 26.00 3.32 -3.57
CA VAL A 154 26.18 3.16 -2.12
C VAL A 154 25.48 1.90 -1.61
N ASP A 155 26.27 1.01 -1.02
CA ASP A 155 25.82 -0.22 -0.37
C ASP A 155 25.92 -0.13 1.16
N ILE A 156 24.79 -0.36 1.83
CA ILE A 156 24.65 -0.30 3.29
C ILE A 156 23.90 -1.56 3.77
N PRO A 157 24.58 -2.73 3.82
CA PRO A 157 23.93 -3.98 4.18
C PRO A 157 23.47 -4.04 5.65
N CYS A 158 24.03 -3.19 6.53
CA CYS A 158 23.66 -3.17 7.94
C CYS A 158 22.24 -2.65 8.23
N ILE A 159 21.51 -2.11 7.23
CA ILE A 159 20.13 -1.66 7.41
C ILE A 159 19.25 -2.84 7.86
N ASP A 160 18.61 -2.68 9.01
CA ASP A 160 17.76 -3.71 9.62
C ASP A 160 16.33 -3.20 9.91
N THR A 161 16.07 -1.90 9.71
CA THR A 161 14.74 -1.30 9.82
C THR A 161 14.50 -0.31 8.67
N LEU A 162 13.33 -0.39 8.03
CA LEU A 162 12.88 0.55 7.00
C LEU A 162 11.60 1.24 7.46
N LEU A 163 11.53 2.56 7.32
CA LEU A 163 10.31 3.35 7.53
C LEU A 163 9.79 3.85 6.19
N PHE A 164 8.64 3.38 5.75
CA PHE A 164 7.97 3.91 4.56
C PHE A 164 7.02 5.02 5.01
N LEU A 165 7.45 6.27 4.81
CA LEU A 165 6.76 7.46 5.31
C LEU A 165 5.98 8.20 4.23
N ARG A 166 5.96 7.70 2.99
CA ARG A 166 5.28 8.30 1.85
C ARG A 166 4.46 7.28 1.05
N PRO A 167 3.43 7.72 0.32
CA PRO A 167 2.77 6.87 -0.68
C PRO A 167 3.74 6.39 -1.76
N THR A 168 4.05 5.09 -1.76
CA THR A 168 4.84 4.44 -2.83
C THR A 168 3.91 3.67 -3.76
N LEU A 169 3.59 4.23 -4.92
CA LEU A 169 2.62 3.63 -5.85
C LEU A 169 3.25 2.60 -6.79
N SER A 170 4.52 2.82 -7.12
CA SER A 170 5.26 1.96 -8.03
C SER A 170 5.77 0.74 -7.29
N TYR A 171 5.38 -0.45 -7.78
CA TYR A 171 5.94 -1.72 -7.34
C TYR A 171 7.47 -1.71 -7.42
N THR A 172 8.00 -1.19 -8.53
CA THR A 172 9.42 -1.06 -8.79
C THR A 172 10.13 -0.27 -7.69
N ILE A 173 9.61 0.90 -7.32
CA ILE A 173 10.19 1.72 -6.24
C ILE A 173 10.06 1.00 -4.90
N PHE A 174 8.91 0.40 -4.62
CA PHE A 174 8.69 -0.36 -3.38
C PHE A 174 9.72 -1.48 -3.20
N ILE A 175 9.96 -2.29 -4.24
CA ILE A 175 10.96 -3.36 -4.20
C ILE A 175 12.38 -2.84 -4.14
N GLN A 176 12.71 -1.74 -4.84
CA GLN A 176 14.02 -1.11 -4.70
C GLN A 176 14.30 -0.66 -3.26
N GLN A 177 13.30 -0.07 -2.60
CA GLN A 177 13.39 0.38 -1.21
C GLN A 177 13.52 -0.81 -0.25
N LEU A 178 12.63 -1.81 -0.39
CA LEU A 178 12.65 -3.05 0.40
C LEU A 178 13.99 -3.79 0.24
N GLY A 179 14.48 -3.92 -0.99
CA GLY A 179 15.73 -4.60 -1.34
C GLY A 179 16.99 -3.98 -0.71
N ARG A 180 16.94 -2.73 -0.23
CA ARG A 180 18.04 -2.15 0.56
C ARG A 180 18.17 -2.81 1.92
N GLY A 181 17.06 -3.19 2.54
CA GLY A 181 17.05 -3.86 3.83
C GLY A 181 17.25 -5.37 3.76
N LEU A 182 16.86 -6.00 2.65
CA LEU A 182 16.93 -7.47 2.47
C LEU A 182 18.35 -8.04 2.32
N ARG A 183 19.38 -7.21 2.12
CA ARG A 183 20.77 -7.68 1.98
C ARG A 183 21.22 -8.44 3.23
N THR A 184 22.06 -9.46 3.11
CA THR A 184 22.61 -10.13 4.29
C THR A 184 23.64 -9.24 5.01
N PHE A 185 23.71 -9.38 6.34
CA PHE A 185 24.71 -8.69 7.17
C PHE A 185 24.93 -9.51 8.45
N GLU A 186 26.15 -9.47 9.00
CA GLU A 186 26.49 -10.24 10.20
C GLU A 186 25.59 -9.85 11.38
N GLY A 187 24.94 -10.85 11.98
CA GLY A 187 24.01 -10.67 13.08
C GLY A 187 22.67 -10.02 12.70
N LYS A 188 22.30 -10.04 11.40
CA LYS A 188 20.99 -9.62 10.92
C LYS A 188 20.20 -10.82 10.41
N ASP A 189 19.14 -11.18 11.14
CA ASP A 189 18.29 -12.33 10.79
C ASP A 189 17.09 -11.95 9.92
N SER A 190 16.64 -10.69 10.02
CA SER A 190 15.50 -10.17 9.24
C SER A 190 15.57 -8.65 9.15
N VAL A 191 14.94 -8.07 8.14
CA VAL A 191 14.65 -6.63 8.08
C VAL A 191 13.25 -6.36 8.61
N ARG A 192 13.08 -5.31 9.41
CA ARG A 192 11.76 -4.83 9.81
C ARG A 192 11.28 -3.68 8.94
N VAL A 193 10.05 -3.73 8.47
CA VAL A 193 9.45 -2.71 7.62
C VAL A 193 8.25 -2.13 8.34
N LEU A 194 8.28 -0.82 8.61
CA LEU A 194 7.15 -0.07 9.16
C LEU A 194 6.58 0.79 8.04
N ASP A 195 5.43 0.40 7.50
CA ASP A 195 4.76 1.13 6.42
C ASP A 195 3.56 1.88 6.99
N PHE A 196 3.61 3.22 6.91
CA PHE A 196 2.55 4.10 7.41
C PHE A 196 1.53 4.32 6.30
N VAL A 197 0.49 3.48 6.31
CA VAL A 197 -0.47 3.35 5.22
C VAL A 197 -1.76 4.09 5.58
N GLY A 198 -2.07 5.14 4.81
CA GLY A 198 -3.36 5.84 4.86
C GLY A 198 -4.22 5.56 3.63
N ASN A 199 -5.26 6.36 3.41
CA ASN A 199 -6.20 6.22 2.28
C ASN A 199 -5.65 6.77 0.94
N TYR A 200 -4.34 6.66 0.70
CA TYR A 200 -3.77 7.03 -0.58
C TYR A 200 -4.10 6.00 -1.66
N LYS A 201 -4.16 6.45 -2.92
CA LYS A 201 -4.43 5.58 -4.08
C LYS A 201 -3.40 4.45 -4.13
N GLY A 202 -3.79 3.20 -4.35
CA GLY A 202 -2.85 2.07 -4.47
C GLY A 202 -2.35 1.51 -3.13
N ALA A 203 -2.84 1.99 -1.98
CA ALA A 203 -2.56 1.40 -0.67
C ALA A 203 -3.03 -0.07 -0.60
N GLU A 204 -4.13 -0.39 -1.28
CA GLU A 204 -4.70 -1.72 -1.46
C GLU A 204 -3.76 -2.69 -2.19
N LEU A 205 -2.74 -2.21 -2.91
CA LEU A 205 -1.78 -3.05 -3.62
C LEU A 205 -0.67 -3.60 -2.72
N ARG A 206 -0.56 -3.14 -1.46
CA ARG A 206 0.50 -3.55 -0.54
C ARG A 206 0.56 -5.06 -0.30
N PRO A 207 -0.54 -5.77 -0.01
CA PRO A 207 -0.50 -7.22 0.10
C PRO A 207 0.04 -7.87 -1.17
N LEU A 208 -0.40 -7.42 -2.35
CA LEU A 208 0.09 -7.95 -3.63
C LEU A 208 1.60 -7.76 -3.79
N PHE A 209 2.12 -6.57 -3.48
CA PHE A 209 3.54 -6.27 -3.60
C PHE A 209 4.41 -7.18 -2.71
N LEU A 210 3.93 -7.49 -1.50
CA LEU A 210 4.66 -8.32 -0.53
C LEU A 210 4.80 -9.78 -0.96
N THR A 211 3.96 -10.27 -1.87
CA THR A 211 4.06 -11.64 -2.41
C THR A 211 5.17 -11.82 -3.44
N GLY A 212 5.70 -10.73 -4.01
CA GLY A 212 6.63 -10.76 -5.14
C GLY A 212 6.00 -11.14 -6.49
N ASN A 213 4.73 -11.58 -6.51
CA ASN A 213 4.04 -12.05 -7.71
C ASN A 213 3.25 -10.94 -8.44
N TYR A 214 3.67 -9.69 -8.30
CA TYR A 214 3.01 -8.55 -8.93
C TYR A 214 3.18 -8.61 -10.45
N LYS A 215 2.06 -8.55 -11.18
CA LYS A 215 2.01 -8.33 -12.63
C LYS A 215 1.08 -7.17 -12.89
N LYS A 216 1.45 -6.28 -13.82
CA LYS A 216 0.62 -5.13 -14.20
C LYS A 216 -0.76 -5.63 -14.66
N GLY A 217 -1.82 -5.09 -14.06
CA GLY A 217 -3.21 -5.48 -14.35
C GLY A 217 -3.78 -6.59 -13.48
N LYS A 218 -3.00 -7.20 -12.56
CA LYS A 218 -3.58 -8.06 -11.51
C LYS A 218 -4.40 -7.22 -10.53
N GLY A 219 -5.53 -7.78 -10.10
CA GLY A 219 -6.40 -7.20 -9.08
C GLY A 219 -5.77 -7.20 -7.69
N VAL A 220 -6.49 -6.60 -6.73
CA VAL A 220 -6.11 -6.58 -5.31
C VAL A 220 -6.19 -8.00 -4.73
N ILE A 221 -5.26 -8.34 -3.83
CA ILE A 221 -5.34 -9.55 -3.00
C ILE A 221 -5.40 -9.15 -1.53
N ASN A 222 -6.10 -9.92 -0.71
CA ASN A 222 -6.15 -9.78 0.74
C ASN A 222 -5.18 -10.74 1.41
N THR A 223 -4.78 -10.44 2.65
CA THR A 223 -3.90 -11.31 3.45
C THR A 223 -4.50 -12.66 3.81
N THR A 224 -5.82 -12.80 3.69
CA THR A 224 -6.57 -14.04 3.92
C THR A 224 -6.69 -14.90 2.67
N ASP A 225 -6.32 -14.37 1.51
CA ASP A 225 -6.48 -15.08 0.24
C ASP A 225 -5.45 -16.20 0.13
N LYS A 226 -5.85 -17.33 -0.45
CA LYS A 226 -4.95 -18.48 -0.67
C LYS A 226 -3.72 -18.13 -1.52
N GLU A 227 -3.84 -17.12 -2.38
CA GLU A 227 -2.77 -16.64 -3.25
C GLU A 227 -1.78 -15.71 -2.53
N PHE A 228 -2.11 -15.26 -1.31
CA PHE A 228 -1.21 -14.47 -0.47
C PHE A 228 -0.14 -15.37 0.16
N LEU A 229 0.88 -15.70 -0.64
CA LEU A 229 2.00 -16.54 -0.24
C LEU A 229 3.26 -15.69 -0.11
N LEU A 230 3.74 -15.58 1.13
CA LEU A 230 4.99 -14.90 1.43
C LEU A 230 6.21 -15.81 1.20
N PRO A 231 7.40 -15.24 0.97
CA PRO A 231 8.65 -15.98 1.03
C PRO A 231 8.87 -16.59 2.42
N GLU A 232 9.73 -17.60 2.50
CA GLU A 232 10.03 -18.29 3.74
C GLU A 232 10.58 -17.32 4.81
N GLY A 233 10.14 -17.49 6.06
CA GLY A 233 10.55 -16.65 7.19
C GLY A 233 9.96 -15.23 7.19
N CYS A 234 9.19 -14.82 6.19
CA CYS A 234 8.58 -13.50 6.15
C CYS A 234 7.25 -13.45 6.91
N SER A 235 6.96 -12.32 7.55
CA SER A 235 5.71 -12.09 8.28
C SER A 235 5.08 -10.75 7.92
N VAL A 236 3.75 -10.68 8.03
CA VAL A 236 2.96 -9.48 7.68
C VAL A 236 1.88 -9.26 8.74
N GLU A 237 1.91 -8.10 9.38
CA GLU A 237 0.88 -7.62 10.31
C GLU A 237 0.17 -6.40 9.72
N LEU A 238 -1.04 -6.61 9.19
CA LEU A 238 -1.90 -5.56 8.61
C LEU A 238 -3.21 -5.35 9.41
N ILE A 239 -3.31 -5.94 10.61
CA ILE A 239 -4.57 -6.05 11.36
C ILE A 239 -5.13 -4.65 11.67
N GLU A 240 -4.33 -3.77 12.29
CA GLU A 240 -4.78 -2.41 12.60
C GLU A 240 -5.13 -1.59 11.36
N TYR A 241 -4.40 -1.80 10.26
CA TYR A 241 -4.62 -1.11 8.99
C TYR A 241 -6.01 -1.41 8.42
N PHE A 242 -6.34 -2.67 8.18
CA PHE A 242 -7.62 -3.04 7.58
C PHE A 242 -8.81 -2.81 8.53
N GLU A 243 -8.66 -3.02 9.83
CA GLU A 243 -9.74 -2.78 10.79
C GLU A 243 -10.13 -1.30 10.85
N LYS A 244 -9.17 -0.39 10.82
CA LYS A 244 -9.44 1.06 10.85
C LYS A 244 -9.86 1.59 9.48
N PHE A 245 -9.39 1.01 8.38
CA PHE A 245 -9.85 1.34 7.03
C PHE A 245 -11.33 0.95 6.82
N LYS A 246 -11.73 -0.23 7.28
CA LYS A 246 -13.14 -0.67 7.32
C LYS A 246 -14.05 0.28 8.12
N ARG A 247 -13.49 0.97 9.12
CA ARG A 247 -14.24 1.91 9.97
C ARG A 247 -14.34 3.34 9.40
N LYS A 248 -13.39 3.78 8.55
CA LYS A 248 -13.39 5.12 7.94
C LYS A 248 -13.90 5.17 6.49
N SER A 249 -13.85 4.07 5.74
CA SER A 249 -14.12 4.10 4.30
C SER A 249 -15.54 3.62 3.96
N ILE A 250 -16.38 4.59 3.59
CA ILE A 250 -17.72 4.49 2.97
C ILE A 250 -18.88 4.15 3.93
N ARG A 251 -19.93 4.99 3.93
CA ARG A 251 -21.17 4.67 4.66
C ARG A 251 -21.76 3.41 4.04
N GLN A 252 -22.16 2.43 4.86
CA GLN A 252 -22.76 1.16 4.43
C GLN A 252 -23.82 1.30 3.32
N GLU A 253 -24.57 2.41 3.34
CA GLU A 253 -25.58 2.77 2.35
C GLU A 253 -25.02 3.07 0.95
N GLU A 254 -23.86 3.70 0.83
CA GLU A 254 -23.21 4.03 -0.45
C GLU A 254 -22.62 2.80 -1.13
N LEU A 255 -22.05 1.86 -0.36
CA LEU A 255 -21.57 0.57 -0.88
C LEU A 255 -22.70 -0.25 -1.51
N VAL A 256 -23.80 -0.36 -0.78
CA VAL A 256 -24.99 -1.08 -1.24
C VAL A 256 -25.59 -0.42 -2.49
N LYS A 257 -25.62 0.91 -2.57
CA LYS A 257 -26.12 1.65 -3.74
C LYS A 257 -25.23 1.48 -4.97
N LEU A 258 -23.91 1.45 -4.81
CA LEU A 258 -22.97 1.28 -5.90
C LEU A 258 -23.02 -0.14 -6.48
N ASP A 259 -22.98 -1.16 -5.63
CA ASP A 259 -23.09 -2.57 -6.06
C ASP A 259 -24.43 -2.83 -6.77
N TYR A 260 -25.52 -2.26 -6.23
CA TYR A 260 -26.84 -2.34 -6.86
C TYR A 260 -26.88 -1.71 -8.26
N LYS A 261 -26.22 -0.56 -8.45
CA LYS A 261 -26.15 0.14 -9.74
C LYS A 261 -25.38 -0.70 -10.77
N ASN A 262 -24.27 -1.30 -10.36
CA ASN A 262 -23.47 -2.17 -11.23
C ASN A 262 -24.25 -3.40 -11.69
N LEU A 263 -25.03 -4.02 -10.80
CA LEU A 263 -25.92 -5.13 -11.16
C LEU A 263 -26.99 -4.70 -12.17
N MET A 264 -27.54 -3.50 -12.04
CA MET A 264 -28.54 -2.97 -12.98
C MET A 264 -27.96 -2.77 -14.38
N GLU A 265 -26.75 -2.20 -14.47
CA GLU A 265 -26.03 -2.03 -15.73
C GLU A 265 -25.66 -3.38 -16.34
N THR A 266 -25.26 -4.36 -15.52
CA THR A 266 -24.83 -5.69 -15.97
C THR A 266 -25.98 -6.56 -16.46
N LEU A 267 -27.12 -6.53 -15.76
CA LEU A 267 -28.28 -7.34 -16.10
C LEU A 267 -29.16 -6.66 -17.16
N GLU A 268 -28.87 -5.41 -17.52
CA GLU A 268 -29.67 -4.54 -18.39
C GLU A 268 -31.15 -4.45 -17.96
N ARG A 269 -31.41 -4.72 -16.68
CA ARG A 269 -32.73 -4.71 -16.04
C ARG A 269 -32.55 -4.43 -14.56
N VAL A 270 -33.64 -4.06 -13.89
CA VAL A 270 -33.67 -3.91 -12.43
C VAL A 270 -33.37 -5.26 -11.75
N PRO A 271 -32.29 -5.38 -10.95
CA PRO A 271 -31.93 -6.63 -10.27
C PRO A 271 -32.94 -7.01 -9.17
N THR A 272 -33.32 -8.30 -9.10
CA THR A 272 -34.15 -8.86 -8.04
C THR A 272 -33.32 -9.14 -6.77
N LEU A 273 -33.98 -9.45 -5.65
CA LEU A 273 -33.27 -9.87 -4.43
C LEU A 273 -32.43 -11.14 -4.67
N MET A 274 -32.95 -12.08 -5.46
CA MET A 274 -32.21 -13.29 -5.81
C MET A 274 -31.01 -12.97 -6.69
N ASP A 275 -31.14 -12.00 -7.59
CA ASP A 275 -29.99 -11.51 -8.37
C ASP A 275 -28.93 -10.88 -7.46
N THR A 276 -29.32 -10.10 -6.44
CA THR A 276 -28.34 -9.55 -5.47
C THR A 276 -27.68 -10.64 -4.62
N TYR A 277 -28.40 -11.72 -4.29
CA TYR A 277 -27.83 -12.85 -3.55
C TYR A 277 -26.89 -13.69 -4.41
N THR A 278 -27.22 -13.83 -5.69
CA THR A 278 -26.54 -14.75 -6.61
C THR A 278 -25.37 -14.08 -7.33
N PHE A 279 -25.49 -12.78 -7.62
CA PHE A 279 -24.54 -12.02 -8.42
C PHE A 279 -23.96 -10.79 -7.72
N GLY A 280 -24.51 -10.37 -6.57
CA GLY A 280 -24.01 -9.20 -5.83
C GLY A 280 -22.72 -9.46 -5.08
N GLU A 281 -21.86 -8.44 -5.02
CA GLU A 281 -20.60 -8.49 -4.28
C GLU A 281 -20.82 -8.24 -2.77
N ILE A 282 -21.95 -7.60 -2.42
CA ILE A 282 -22.35 -7.30 -1.05
C ILE A 282 -23.34 -8.37 -0.53
N PRO A 283 -23.20 -8.83 0.73
CA PRO A 283 -24.14 -9.79 1.30
C PRO A 283 -25.59 -9.30 1.31
N VAL A 284 -26.54 -10.14 0.86
CA VAL A 284 -27.96 -9.80 0.69
C VAL A 284 -28.61 -9.16 1.93
N HIS A 285 -28.25 -9.61 3.14
CA HIS A 285 -28.79 -9.05 4.39
C HIS A 285 -28.44 -7.57 4.59
N MET A 286 -27.35 -7.09 3.98
CA MET A 286 -26.96 -5.67 4.00
C MET A 286 -27.85 -4.83 3.10
N TYR A 287 -28.30 -5.34 1.95
CA TYR A 287 -29.31 -4.68 1.12
C TYR A 287 -30.63 -4.51 1.87
N ILE A 288 -31.09 -5.57 2.53
CA ILE A 288 -32.34 -5.56 3.31
C ILE A 288 -32.25 -4.54 4.46
N LYS A 289 -31.11 -4.51 5.17
CA LYS A 289 -30.85 -3.56 6.26
C LYS A 289 -30.77 -2.10 5.78
N THR A 290 -30.17 -1.87 4.61
CA THR A 290 -30.00 -0.53 4.03
C THR A 290 -31.31 0.01 3.45
N PHE A 291 -32.09 -0.81 2.73
CA PHE A 291 -33.33 -0.37 2.07
C PHE A 291 -34.60 -0.54 2.92
N LYS A 292 -34.50 -1.19 4.09
CA LYS A 292 -35.51 -1.32 5.18
C LYS A 292 -36.88 -1.94 4.84
N CYS A 293 -37.30 -2.08 3.58
CA CYS A 293 -38.28 -3.08 3.08
C CYS A 293 -38.42 -3.03 1.55
N PHE A 294 -38.61 -4.18 0.90
CA PHE A 294 -38.65 -4.30 -0.57
C PHE A 294 -40.00 -3.95 -1.24
N PRO A 295 -41.19 -4.03 -0.59
CA PRO A 295 -42.43 -3.57 -1.23
C PRO A 295 -42.46 -2.05 -1.53
N GLN A 296 -41.63 -1.24 -0.85
CA GLN A 296 -41.46 0.21 -1.10
C GLN A 296 -40.28 0.54 -2.03
N TYR A 297 -39.66 -0.49 -2.63
CA TYR A 297 -38.48 -0.40 -3.50
C TYR A 297 -38.75 0.26 -4.85
N ARG A 298 -39.92 -0.03 -5.44
CA ARG A 298 -40.30 0.47 -6.77
C ARG A 298 -40.28 1.99 -6.82
N ASP A 299 -40.84 2.64 -5.81
CA ASP A 299 -41.06 4.08 -5.84
C ASP A 299 -39.72 4.85 -5.61
N ARG A 300 -38.80 4.30 -4.79
CA ARG A 300 -37.48 4.91 -4.55
C ARG A 300 -36.46 4.69 -5.66
N VAL A 301 -36.50 3.55 -6.36
CA VAL A 301 -35.58 3.28 -7.49
C VAL A 301 -35.94 4.18 -8.68
N VAL A 302 -37.23 4.38 -8.95
CA VAL A 302 -37.71 5.33 -9.97
C VAL A 302 -37.33 6.77 -9.59
N GLU A 303 -37.40 7.14 -8.31
CA GLU A 303 -37.07 8.48 -7.82
C GLU A 303 -35.56 8.78 -7.87
N ILE A 304 -34.69 7.80 -7.56
CA ILE A 304 -33.23 7.97 -7.55
C ILE A 304 -32.61 7.89 -8.95
N PHE A 305 -33.16 7.06 -9.84
CA PHE A 305 -32.54 6.76 -11.13
C PHE A 305 -33.35 7.22 -12.36
N GLN A 306 -34.53 7.82 -12.18
CA GLN A 306 -35.38 8.38 -13.25
C GLN A 306 -35.68 7.41 -14.42
N THR A 307 -35.79 6.11 -14.15
CA THR A 307 -36.06 5.11 -15.19
C THR A 307 -37.54 4.73 -15.24
N SER A 308 -38.13 4.73 -16.44
CA SER A 308 -39.57 4.51 -16.67
C SER A 308 -39.96 3.06 -16.99
N ASP A 309 -39.01 2.12 -17.04
CA ASP A 309 -39.27 0.76 -17.52
C ASP A 309 -39.53 -0.21 -16.35
N VAL A 310 -40.79 -0.23 -15.90
CA VAL A 310 -41.27 -1.04 -14.76
C VAL A 310 -42.21 -2.13 -15.27
N ARG A 311 -41.67 -3.27 -15.73
CA ARG A 311 -42.51 -4.42 -16.12
C ARG A 311 -42.15 -5.78 -15.52
N ALA A 312 -41.08 -5.92 -14.76
CA ALA A 312 -40.73 -7.20 -14.12
C ALA A 312 -40.91 -7.09 -12.60
N GLY A 313 -41.97 -7.68 -12.03
CA GLY A 313 -42.17 -7.66 -10.58
C GLY A 313 -43.42 -8.35 -10.05
N ARG A 314 -44.06 -9.25 -10.81
CA ARG A 314 -45.24 -10.00 -10.34
C ARG A 314 -44.94 -11.40 -9.81
N GLU A 315 -43.72 -11.91 -9.97
CA GLU A 315 -43.35 -13.25 -9.47
C GLU A 315 -42.65 -13.25 -8.10
N ASP A 316 -42.08 -12.12 -7.68
CA ASP A 316 -41.25 -12.04 -6.46
C ASP A 316 -42.05 -11.98 -5.14
N GLU A 317 -43.32 -11.55 -5.17
CA GLU A 317 -44.19 -11.57 -3.97
C GLU A 317 -44.40 -12.99 -3.43
N LYS A 318 -44.35 -14.02 -4.30
CA LYS A 318 -44.51 -15.41 -3.88
C LYS A 318 -43.32 -15.93 -3.09
N TRP A 319 -42.09 -15.49 -3.41
CA TRP A 319 -40.88 -15.97 -2.75
C TRP A 319 -40.64 -15.32 -1.38
N PHE A 320 -41.05 -14.05 -1.23
CA PHE A 320 -40.92 -13.32 0.03
C PHE A 320 -41.73 -13.99 1.17
N ASN A 321 -42.95 -14.46 0.86
CA ASN A 321 -43.80 -15.17 1.83
C ASN A 321 -43.33 -16.60 2.13
N ILE A 322 -42.51 -17.22 1.26
CA ILE A 322 -41.99 -18.58 1.48
C ILE A 322 -40.82 -18.59 2.45
N PHE A 323 -39.97 -17.56 2.43
CA PHE A 323 -38.72 -17.54 3.21
C PHE A 323 -38.78 -16.78 4.53
N PHE A 324 -39.73 -15.87 4.72
CA PHE A 324 -39.74 -14.96 5.87
C PHE A 324 -41.02 -15.01 6.73
N GLU A 325 -42.00 -15.86 6.42
CA GLU A 325 -43.19 -16.10 7.27
C GLU A 325 -43.23 -17.49 7.95
N LYS A 326 -42.07 -18.11 8.24
CA LYS A 326 -41.99 -19.18 9.25
C LYS A 326 -40.85 -18.99 10.23
#